data_AF-A0A955CJ70-F1
#
_entry.id   AF-A0A955CJ70-F1
#
_cell.length_a   1.000
_cell.length_b   1.000
_cell.length_c   1.000
_cell.angle_alpha   90.00
_cell.angle_beta   90.00
_cell.angle_gamma   90.00
#
_symmetry.space_group_name_H-M   'P 1'
#
loop_
_entity.id
_entity.type
_entity.pdbx_description
1 polymer ?
#
loop_
_entity_poly.entity_id
_entity_poly.type
_entity_poly.pdbx_seq_one_letter_code
_entity_poly.pdbx_strand_id
1 'polypeptide(L)'
;MPNVPLAPSKKYIWAASGDVNAFCGLMLDNVADLLLTVSLLAAVFQFPVDFSLHYMVPGTAVGVFVGDLIFFVLALSLARSSGRNSITAMPLGLDTPSTFGMVFFVLGPSFVQGQTELGLSAESAAFRTWHIGICAIFLSGLFKFACALGSGWIRRALPRAGLLGSLAAVALVLISFLPLVEILHFPIVGLASLAIILTTLVARVSLPGR
;
A
#
# COMPACT_ATOMS: atom_id res chain seq x y z
N MET A 1 2.77 9.19 -44.39
CA MET A 1 2.32 9.91 -43.17
C MET A 1 3.12 11.20 -43.12
N PRO A 2 2.48 12.39 -43.09
CA PRO A 2 3.23 13.65 -43.08
C PRO A 2 3.95 13.81 -41.73
N ASN A 3 5.23 14.15 -41.80
CA ASN A 3 6.11 14.43 -40.67
C ASN A 3 5.54 15.59 -39.86
N VAL A 4 4.89 15.29 -38.73
CA VAL A 4 4.58 16.29 -37.71
C VAL A 4 5.91 16.75 -37.10
N PRO A 5 6.23 18.05 -37.09
CA PRO A 5 7.42 18.52 -36.41
C PRO A 5 7.32 18.15 -34.93
N LEU A 6 8.29 17.39 -34.42
CA LEU A 6 8.43 17.16 -32.99
C LEU A 6 8.65 18.53 -32.33
N ALA A 7 7.62 19.03 -31.63
CA ALA A 7 7.74 20.22 -30.81
C ALA A 7 8.96 20.04 -29.87
N PRO A 8 9.75 21.10 -29.60
CA PRO A 8 10.94 21.00 -28.77
C PRO A 8 10.55 20.31 -27.46
N SER A 9 11.26 19.23 -27.11
CA SER A 9 10.96 18.47 -25.90
C SER A 9 11.01 19.43 -24.72
N LYS A 10 9.85 19.78 -24.15
CA LYS A 10 9.80 20.54 -22.90
C LYS A 10 10.71 19.80 -21.90
N LYS A 11 11.51 20.53 -21.13
CA LYS A 11 12.32 19.91 -20.07
C LYS A 11 11.38 19.07 -19.19
N TYR A 12 11.79 17.86 -18.86
CA TYR A 12 11.03 16.99 -17.96
C TYR A 12 10.80 17.72 -16.63
N ILE A 13 9.54 17.83 -16.23
CA ILE A 13 9.12 18.45 -14.98
C ILE A 13 9.01 17.34 -13.95
N TRP A 14 9.90 17.34 -12.95
CA TRP A 14 10.00 16.28 -11.95
C TRP A 14 9.09 16.51 -10.73
N ALA A 15 8.52 17.70 -10.58
CA ALA A 15 7.59 18.04 -9.50
C ALA A 15 6.44 18.90 -10.02
N ALA A 16 5.23 18.58 -9.60
CA ALA A 16 3.99 19.29 -9.87
C ALA A 16 3.22 19.59 -8.58
N SER A 17 2.30 20.56 -8.62
CA SER A 17 1.46 20.89 -7.46
C SER A 17 0.59 19.73 -6.98
N GLY A 18 0.25 18.79 -7.87
CA GLY A 18 -0.48 17.57 -7.53
C GLY A 18 0.30 16.61 -6.64
N ASP A 19 1.64 16.69 -6.62
CA ASP A 19 2.49 15.77 -5.85
C ASP A 19 2.33 16.00 -4.34
N VAL A 20 1.98 17.22 -3.91
CA VAL A 20 1.69 17.51 -2.51
C VAL A 20 0.45 16.75 -2.05
N ASN A 21 -0.60 16.73 -2.88
CA ASN A 21 -1.81 15.98 -2.57
C ASN A 21 -1.56 14.46 -2.59
N ALA A 22 -0.76 13.99 -3.56
CA ALA A 22 -0.37 12.59 -3.64
C ALA A 22 0.46 12.15 -2.42
N PHE A 23 1.41 13.00 -1.98
CA PHE A 23 2.20 12.78 -0.78
C PHE A 23 1.33 12.65 0.47
N CYS A 24 0.43 13.60 0.72
CA CYS A 24 -0.46 13.54 1.89
C CYS A 24 -1.36 12.30 1.85
N GLY A 25 -1.90 11.95 0.68
CA GLY A 25 -2.72 10.75 0.51
C GLY A 25 -1.95 9.48 0.85
N LEU A 26 -0.76 9.30 0.25
CA LEU A 26 0.09 8.12 0.48
C LEU A 26 0.63 8.04 1.91
N MET A 27 1.00 9.18 2.51
CA MET A 27 1.47 9.23 3.88
C MET A 27 0.39 8.74 4.85
N LEU A 28 -0.84 9.25 4.71
CA LEU A 28 -1.96 8.84 5.56
C LEU A 28 -2.30 7.36 5.36
N ASP A 29 -2.27 6.87 4.12
CA ASP A 29 -2.50 5.47 3.77
C ASP A 29 -1.46 4.55 4.44
N ASN A 30 -0.16 4.85 4.27
CA ASN A 30 0.92 4.09 4.89
C ASN A 30 0.86 4.10 6.43
N VAL A 31 0.56 5.26 7.03
CA VAL A 31 0.39 5.35 8.50
C VAL A 31 -0.80 4.54 8.97
N ALA A 32 -1.93 4.60 8.27
CA ALA A 32 -3.11 3.82 8.60
C ALA A 32 -2.83 2.31 8.51
N ASP A 33 -2.15 1.83 7.46
CA ASP A 33 -1.79 0.43 7.30
C ASP A 33 -0.77 -0.05 8.36
N LEU A 34 0.20 0.79 8.73
CA LEU A 34 1.12 0.48 9.83
C LEU A 34 0.39 0.37 11.17
N LEU A 35 -0.49 1.33 11.47
CA LEU A 35 -1.32 1.30 12.68
C LEU A 35 -2.24 0.08 12.70
N LEU A 36 -2.84 -0.26 11.56
CA LEU A 36 -3.68 -1.46 11.40
C LEU A 36 -2.86 -2.73 11.67
N THR A 37 -1.65 -2.82 11.11
CA THR A 37 -0.74 -3.96 11.34
C THR A 37 -0.43 -4.13 12.82
N VAL A 38 0.00 -3.06 13.49
CA VAL A 38 0.36 -3.07 14.91
C VAL A 38 -0.85 -3.40 15.76
N SER A 39 -2.00 -2.78 15.48
CA SER A 39 -3.23 -2.96 16.25
C SER A 39 -3.77 -4.38 16.14
N LEU A 40 -3.77 -4.98 14.94
CA LEU A 40 -4.22 -6.35 14.75
C LEU A 40 -3.29 -7.36 15.42
N LEU A 41 -1.97 -7.18 15.28
CA LEU A 41 -1.00 -8.06 15.95
C LEU A 41 -1.12 -7.99 17.48
N ALA A 42 -1.28 -6.79 18.03
CA ALA A 42 -1.43 -6.61 19.47
C ALA A 42 -2.78 -7.12 19.99
N ALA A 43 -3.89 -6.71 19.37
CA ALA A 43 -5.23 -7.04 19.86
C ALA A 43 -5.57 -8.53 19.66
N VAL A 44 -5.24 -9.11 18.51
CA VAL A 44 -5.64 -10.47 18.16
C VAL A 44 -4.63 -11.51 18.64
N PHE A 45 -3.33 -11.23 18.47
CA PHE A 45 -2.27 -12.21 18.74
C PHE A 45 -1.44 -11.91 19.98
N GLN A 46 -1.76 -10.83 20.72
CA GLN A 46 -1.02 -10.39 21.91
C GLN A 46 0.47 -10.16 21.63
N PHE A 47 0.77 -9.70 20.41
CA PHE A 47 2.14 -9.38 20.00
C PHE A 47 2.63 -8.11 20.72
N PRO A 48 3.91 -8.06 21.19
CA PRO A 48 4.42 -6.90 21.91
C PRO A 48 4.44 -5.62 21.06
N VAL A 49 3.66 -4.61 21.48
CA VAL A 49 3.54 -3.32 20.76
C VAL A 49 4.88 -2.60 20.68
N ASP A 50 5.64 -2.57 21.78
CA ASP A 50 6.96 -1.91 21.83
C ASP A 50 7.92 -2.50 20.80
N PHE A 51 7.87 -3.82 20.59
CA PHE A 51 8.68 -4.49 19.57
C PHE A 51 8.28 -4.04 18.16
N SER A 52 6.97 -4.01 17.86
CA SER A 52 6.49 -3.56 16.55
C SER A 52 6.86 -2.10 16.27
N LEU A 53 6.74 -1.22 17.28
CA LEU A 53 7.09 0.19 17.14
C LEU A 53 8.61 0.42 17.01
N HIS A 54 9.44 -0.40 17.65
CA HIS A 54 10.90 -0.24 17.61
C HIS A 54 11.52 -0.84 16.34
N TYR A 55 11.01 -1.98 15.85
CA TYR A 55 11.64 -2.73 14.75
C TYR A 55 10.81 -2.77 13.47
N MET A 56 9.50 -3.03 13.56
CA MET A 56 8.67 -3.26 12.37
C MET A 56 8.29 -1.95 11.67
N VAL A 57 7.83 -0.95 12.43
CA VAL A 57 7.40 0.34 11.88
C VAL A 57 8.58 1.09 11.23
N PRO A 58 9.74 1.30 11.89
CA PRO A 58 10.85 2.01 11.27
C PRO A 58 11.43 1.23 10.08
N GLY A 59 11.54 -0.09 10.18
CA GLY A 59 12.03 -0.93 9.08
C GLY A 59 11.15 -0.83 7.84
N THR A 60 9.83 -0.83 8.02
CA THR A 60 8.88 -0.68 6.93
C THR A 60 8.92 0.72 6.32
N ALA A 61 9.01 1.77 7.15
CA ALA A 61 9.13 3.15 6.68
C ALA A 61 10.40 3.37 5.83
N VAL A 62 11.54 2.82 6.25
CA VAL A 62 12.78 2.85 5.47
C VAL A 62 12.61 2.07 4.17
N GLY A 63 11.97 0.90 4.19
CA GLY A 63 11.68 0.11 2.99
C GLY A 63 10.85 0.87 1.96
N VAL A 64 9.79 1.54 2.42
CA VAL A 64 8.94 2.40 1.58
C VAL A 64 9.75 3.54 0.97
N PHE A 65 10.50 4.27 1.79
CA PHE A 65 11.32 5.39 1.34
C PHE A 65 12.35 4.98 0.28
N VAL A 66 13.06 3.87 0.49
CA VAL A 66 14.03 3.35 -0.48
C VAL A 66 13.34 2.92 -1.76
N GLY A 67 12.18 2.25 -1.66
CA GLY A 67 11.37 1.85 -2.80
C GLY A 67 10.91 3.04 -3.66
N ASP A 68 10.41 4.09 -3.02
CA ASP A 68 10.01 5.34 -3.68
C ASP A 68 11.18 6.02 -4.38
N LEU A 69 12.36 6.06 -3.75
CA LEU A 69 13.55 6.64 -4.36
C LEU A 69 13.97 5.86 -5.62
N ILE A 70 13.86 4.52 -5.59
CA ILE A 70 14.12 3.67 -6.75
C ILE A 70 13.12 3.99 -7.87
N PHE A 71 11.81 4.03 -7.58
CA PHE A 71 10.79 4.35 -8.59
C PHE A 71 10.94 5.77 -9.14
N PHE A 72 11.34 6.73 -8.31
CA PHE A 72 11.66 8.08 -8.76
C PHE A 72 12.81 8.07 -9.78
N VAL A 73 13.92 7.41 -9.47
CA VAL A 73 15.07 7.30 -10.39
C VAL A 73 14.68 6.56 -11.69
N LEU A 74 13.88 5.50 -11.60
CA LEU A 74 13.37 4.77 -12.77
C LEU A 74 12.47 5.66 -13.64
N ALA A 75 11.59 6.47 -13.05
CA ALA A 75 10.75 7.40 -13.78
C ALA A 75 11.58 8.46 -14.52
N LEU A 76 12.61 9.02 -13.86
CA LEU A 76 13.54 9.96 -14.50
C LEU A 76 14.31 9.32 -15.66
N SER A 77 14.81 8.10 -15.46
CA SER A 77 15.55 7.36 -16.48
C SER A 77 14.67 7.07 -17.71
N LEU A 78 13.43 6.63 -17.47
CA LEU A 78 12.46 6.35 -18.53
C LEU A 78 12.00 7.62 -19.25
N ALA A 79 11.83 8.74 -18.54
CA ALA A 79 11.49 10.02 -19.14
C ALA A 79 12.57 10.52 -20.10
N ARG A 80 13.84 10.40 -19.69
CA ARG A 80 15.00 10.79 -20.51
C ARG A 80 15.15 9.90 -21.74
N SER A 81 15.01 8.59 -21.61
CA SER A 81 15.18 7.66 -22.73
C SER A 81 14.04 7.70 -23.75
N SER A 82 12.81 7.94 -23.30
CA SER A 82 11.63 7.99 -24.17
C SER A 82 11.30 9.38 -24.72
N GLY A 83 11.93 10.44 -24.18
CA GLY A 83 11.62 11.83 -24.52
C GLY A 83 10.21 12.29 -24.12
N ARG A 84 9.51 11.52 -23.26
CA ARG A 84 8.13 11.81 -22.82
C ARG A 84 8.12 12.55 -21.49
N ASN A 85 7.31 13.60 -21.42
CA ASN A 85 7.10 14.38 -20.20
C ASN A 85 5.92 13.93 -19.35
N SER A 86 5.20 12.89 -19.78
CA SER A 86 4.01 12.37 -19.10
C SER A 86 4.31 11.17 -18.19
N ILE A 87 5.58 10.97 -17.83
CA ILE A 87 6.00 9.84 -16.99
C ILE A 87 6.03 10.30 -15.54
N THR A 88 5.33 9.58 -14.68
CA THR A 88 5.27 9.80 -13.24
C THR A 88 5.81 8.57 -12.52
N ALA A 89 6.46 8.79 -11.38
CA ALA A 89 6.79 7.70 -10.48
C ALA A 89 5.50 7.12 -9.89
N MET A 90 5.44 5.80 -9.77
CA MET A 90 4.39 5.16 -9.00
C MET A 90 4.79 5.24 -7.52
N PRO A 91 3.96 5.85 -6.65
CA PRO A 91 4.23 5.83 -5.22
C PRO A 91 4.14 4.39 -4.70
N LEU A 92 5.12 4.00 -3.91
CA LEU A 92 5.13 2.73 -3.21
C LEU A 92 4.40 2.90 -1.89
N GLY A 93 3.26 2.24 -1.77
CA GLY A 93 2.47 2.17 -0.55
C GLY A 93 2.41 0.75 -0.01
N LEU A 94 2.07 0.64 1.26
CA LEU A 94 1.50 -0.59 1.80
C LEU A 94 0.11 -0.79 1.19
N ASP A 95 -0.30 -2.05 1.05
CA ASP A 95 -1.66 -2.36 0.64
C ASP A 95 -2.37 -3.13 1.75
N THR A 96 -3.52 -2.61 2.15
CA THR A 96 -4.34 -3.17 3.22
C THR A 96 -4.60 -4.68 3.04
N PRO A 97 -4.91 -5.21 1.83
CA PRO A 97 -5.14 -6.64 1.64
C PRO A 97 -3.92 -7.52 1.96
N SER A 98 -2.74 -7.15 1.48
CA SER A 98 -1.50 -7.87 1.79
C SER A 98 -1.12 -7.71 3.27
N THR A 99 -1.42 -6.56 3.87
CA THR A 99 -1.26 -6.33 5.31
C THR A 99 -2.09 -7.32 6.13
N PHE A 100 -3.39 -7.44 5.82
CA PHE A 100 -4.27 -8.46 6.42
C PHE A 100 -3.70 -9.87 6.23
N GLY A 101 -3.29 -10.20 5.00
CA GLY A 101 -2.71 -11.51 4.69
C GLY A 101 -1.45 -11.82 5.51
N MET A 102 -0.52 -10.86 5.63
CA MET A 102 0.70 -11.02 6.41
C MET A 102 0.42 -11.19 7.90
N VAL A 103 -0.49 -10.40 8.46
CA VAL A 103 -0.84 -10.50 9.90
C VAL A 103 -1.50 -11.83 10.20
N PHE A 104 -2.53 -12.21 9.46
CA PHE A 104 -3.35 -13.38 9.80
C PHE A 104 -2.77 -14.72 9.33
N PHE A 105 -1.99 -14.75 8.25
CA PHE A 105 -1.47 -16.01 7.71
C PHE A 105 0.03 -16.24 7.95
N VAL A 106 0.79 -15.21 8.32
CA VAL A 106 2.25 -15.34 8.51
C VAL A 106 2.66 -14.97 9.92
N LEU A 107 2.51 -13.70 10.30
CA LEU A 107 3.07 -13.14 11.52
C LEU A 107 2.37 -13.65 12.78
N GLY A 108 1.04 -13.55 12.82
CA GLY A 108 0.22 -14.00 13.94
C GLY A 108 0.40 -15.49 14.24
N PRO A 109 0.18 -16.39 13.26
CA PRO A 109 0.41 -17.82 13.45
C PRO A 109 1.85 -18.17 13.85
N SER A 110 2.85 -17.51 13.25
CA SER A 110 4.26 -17.69 13.62
C SER A 110 4.51 -17.34 15.09
N PHE A 111 3.92 -16.24 15.57
CA PHE A 111 4.09 -15.79 16.95
C PHE A 111 3.41 -16.73 17.96
N VAL A 112 2.17 -17.13 17.67
CA VAL A 112 1.45 -18.10 18.49
C VAL A 112 2.22 -19.41 18.56
N GLN A 113 2.65 -19.97 17.42
CA GLN A 113 3.49 -21.17 17.38
C GLN A 113 4.76 -21.02 18.22
N GLY A 114 5.43 -19.86 18.15
CA GLY A 114 6.62 -19.57 18.94
C GLY A 114 6.36 -19.66 20.45
N GLN A 115 5.22 -19.17 20.91
CA GLN A 115 4.86 -19.21 22.33
C GLN A 115 4.31 -20.56 22.77
N THR A 116 3.38 -21.14 22.02
CA THR A 116 2.62 -22.32 22.44
C THR A 116 3.35 -23.63 22.18
N GLU A 117 3.99 -23.79 21.02
CA GLU A 117 4.64 -25.05 20.64
C GLU A 117 6.11 -25.10 21.06
N LEU A 118 6.80 -23.96 20.98
CA LEU A 118 8.24 -23.85 21.25
C LEU A 118 8.55 -23.31 22.66
N GLY A 119 7.54 -22.83 23.40
CA GLY A 119 7.71 -22.32 24.77
C GLY A 119 8.64 -21.10 24.86
N LEU A 120 8.78 -20.33 23.78
CA LEU A 120 9.67 -19.17 23.74
C LEU A 120 9.09 -18.02 24.57
N SER A 121 9.97 -17.18 25.11
CA SER A 121 9.56 -15.89 25.68
C SER A 121 8.89 -15.03 24.59
N ALA A 122 8.01 -14.11 25.00
CA ALA A 122 7.32 -13.21 24.07
C ALA A 122 8.31 -12.41 23.19
N GLU A 123 9.45 -12.00 23.75
CA GLU A 123 10.49 -11.28 23.01
C GLU A 123 11.19 -12.19 21.97
N SER A 124 11.59 -13.39 22.36
CA SER A 124 12.24 -14.34 21.44
C SER A 124 11.29 -14.81 20.33
N ALA A 125 10.02 -15.03 20.67
CA ALA A 125 8.97 -15.32 19.69
C ALA A 125 8.74 -14.14 18.74
N ALA A 126 8.78 -12.89 19.21
CA ALA A 126 8.67 -11.70 18.39
C ALA A 126 9.83 -11.58 17.39
N PHE A 127 11.07 -11.77 17.83
CA PHE A 127 12.25 -11.79 16.94
C PHE A 127 12.13 -12.90 15.88
N ARG A 128 11.75 -14.12 16.27
CA ARG A 128 11.51 -15.21 15.31
C ARG A 128 10.47 -14.83 14.27
N THR A 129 9.33 -14.30 14.72
CA THR A 129 8.25 -13.87 13.84
C THR A 129 8.66 -12.76 12.89
N TRP A 130 9.45 -11.80 13.38
CA TRP A 130 9.99 -10.72 12.55
C TRP A 130 10.92 -11.26 11.45
N HIS A 131 11.82 -12.18 11.77
CA HIS A 131 12.67 -12.83 10.77
C HIS A 131 11.86 -13.62 9.74
N ILE A 132 10.84 -14.37 10.17
CA ILE A 132 9.92 -15.08 9.27
C ILE A 132 9.19 -14.08 8.37
N GLY A 133 8.75 -12.94 8.91
CA GLY A 133 8.14 -11.85 8.16
C GLY A 133 9.06 -11.29 7.07
N ILE A 134 10.32 -11.00 7.41
CA ILE A 134 11.33 -10.54 6.44
C ILE A 134 11.53 -11.57 5.33
N CYS A 135 11.69 -12.85 5.68
CA CYS A 135 11.84 -13.94 4.71
C CYS A 135 10.61 -14.05 3.78
N ALA A 136 9.40 -13.97 4.34
CA ALA A 136 8.17 -14.04 3.57
C ALA A 136 8.02 -12.88 2.57
N ILE A 137 8.32 -11.65 3.00
CA ILE A 137 8.28 -10.47 2.12
C ILE A 137 9.34 -10.57 1.03
N PHE A 138 10.56 -11.00 1.38
CA PHE A 138 11.65 -11.18 0.41
C PHE A 138 11.30 -12.24 -0.65
N LEU A 139 10.80 -13.40 -0.22
CA LEU A 139 10.36 -14.47 -1.13
C LEU A 139 9.18 -14.04 -2.00
N SER A 140 8.22 -13.28 -1.45
CA SER A 140 7.13 -12.67 -2.21
C SER A 140 7.66 -11.71 -3.28
N GLY A 141 8.67 -10.89 -2.94
CA GLY A 141 9.35 -10.01 -3.88
C GLY A 141 10.02 -10.78 -5.02
N LEU A 142 10.76 -11.84 -4.70
CA LEU A 142 11.41 -12.68 -5.69
C LEU A 142 10.39 -13.38 -6.60
N PHE A 143 9.30 -13.88 -6.02
CA PHE A 143 8.18 -14.46 -6.76
C PHE A 143 7.56 -13.45 -7.72
N LYS A 144 7.24 -12.23 -7.23
CA LYS A 144 6.71 -11.14 -8.07
C LYS A 144 7.67 -10.77 -9.21
N PHE A 145 8.97 -10.75 -8.93
CA PHE A 145 10.00 -10.50 -9.95
C PHE A 145 10.01 -11.58 -11.03
N ALA A 146 9.94 -12.85 -10.65
CA ALA A 146 9.84 -13.95 -11.61
C ALA A 146 8.54 -13.87 -12.44
N CYS A 147 7.40 -13.59 -11.80
CA CYS A 147 6.12 -13.41 -12.48
C CYS A 147 6.07 -12.18 -13.39
N ALA A 148 6.86 -11.14 -13.13
CA ALA A 148 6.89 -9.91 -13.93
C ALA A 148 7.23 -10.19 -15.40
N LEU A 149 8.07 -11.19 -15.68
CA LEU A 149 8.44 -11.63 -17.03
C LEU A 149 7.24 -12.17 -17.84
N GLY A 150 6.29 -12.83 -17.18
CA GLY A 150 5.08 -13.40 -17.79
C GLY A 150 3.85 -12.48 -17.73
N SER A 151 3.92 -11.38 -16.98
CA SER A 151 2.77 -10.51 -16.69
C SER A 151 2.07 -9.97 -17.94
N GLY A 152 2.82 -9.62 -18.99
CA GLY A 152 2.28 -9.10 -20.24
C GLY A 152 1.51 -10.13 -21.08
N TRP A 153 1.83 -11.43 -20.94
CA TRP A 153 1.06 -12.51 -21.56
C TRP A 153 -0.24 -12.75 -20.79
N ILE A 154 -0.15 -12.85 -19.45
CA ILE A 154 -1.31 -13.05 -18.57
C ILE A 154 -2.37 -11.96 -18.79
N ARG A 155 -1.94 -10.68 -18.86
CA ARG A 155 -2.85 -9.55 -19.09
C ARG A 155 -3.55 -9.59 -20.45
N ARG A 156 -2.99 -10.27 -21.45
CA ARG A 156 -3.61 -10.47 -22.77
C ARG A 156 -4.53 -11.68 -22.80
N ALA A 157 -4.23 -12.72 -22.02
CA ALA A 157 -5.00 -13.96 -21.97
C ALA A 157 -6.26 -13.86 -21.09
N LEU A 158 -6.22 -13.08 -20.01
CA LEU A 158 -7.34 -12.95 -19.07
C LEU A 158 -8.28 -11.78 -19.41
N PRO A 159 -9.61 -11.98 -19.31
CA PRO A 159 -10.57 -10.89 -19.46
C PRO A 159 -10.44 -9.90 -18.29
N ARG A 160 -10.60 -8.60 -18.59
CA ARG A 160 -10.49 -7.54 -17.57
C ARG A 160 -11.42 -7.74 -16.38
N ALA A 161 -12.62 -8.28 -16.61
CA ALA A 161 -13.56 -8.62 -15.55
C ALA A 161 -12.99 -9.63 -14.54
N GLY A 162 -12.21 -10.62 -15.01
CA GLY A 162 -11.56 -11.60 -14.15
C GLY A 162 -10.42 -11.01 -13.31
N LEU A 163 -9.72 -9.99 -13.82
CA LEU A 163 -8.66 -9.29 -13.08
C LEU A 163 -9.22 -8.33 -12.00
N LEU A 164 -10.41 -7.79 -12.22
CA LEU A 164 -11.02 -6.79 -11.34
C LEU A 164 -11.95 -7.39 -10.28
N GLY A 165 -12.49 -8.59 -10.51
CA GLY A 165 -13.47 -9.20 -9.60
C GLY A 165 -12.92 -9.45 -8.19
N SER A 166 -11.70 -9.99 -8.08
CA SER A 166 -11.07 -10.22 -6.76
C SER A 166 -10.78 -8.91 -6.03
N LEU A 167 -10.26 -7.91 -6.74
CA LEU A 167 -10.02 -6.58 -6.18
C LEU A 167 -11.30 -5.90 -5.70
N ALA A 168 -12.40 -6.05 -6.46
CA ALA A 168 -13.71 -5.52 -6.07
C ALA A 168 -14.26 -6.20 -4.82
N ALA A 169 -14.13 -7.53 -4.71
CA ALA A 169 -14.55 -8.26 -3.52
C ALA A 169 -13.78 -7.81 -2.27
N VAL A 170 -12.45 -7.70 -2.38
CA VAL A 170 -11.58 -7.20 -1.31
C VAL A 170 -11.93 -5.75 -0.94
N ALA A 171 -12.15 -4.88 -1.93
CA ALA A 171 -12.51 -3.49 -1.70
C ALA A 171 -13.86 -3.34 -0.98
N LEU A 172 -14.86 -4.16 -1.33
CA LEU A 172 -16.17 -4.12 -0.68
C LEU A 172 -16.13 -4.71 0.73
N VAL A 173 -15.54 -5.89 0.91
CA VAL A 173 -15.62 -6.66 2.16
C VAL A 173 -14.61 -6.19 3.19
N LEU A 174 -13.38 -5.85 2.80
CA LEU A 174 -12.33 -5.45 3.76
C LEU A 174 -12.23 -3.94 3.88
N ILE A 175 -12.10 -3.23 2.75
CA ILE A 175 -11.78 -1.80 2.76
C ILE A 175 -13.02 -0.93 2.99
N SER A 176 -14.19 -1.33 2.49
CA SER A 176 -15.42 -0.53 2.63
C SER A 176 -16.22 -0.90 3.87
N PHE A 177 -16.38 -2.20 4.16
CA PHE A 177 -17.24 -2.65 5.26
C PHE A 177 -16.68 -2.32 6.65
N LEU A 178 -15.37 -2.50 6.90
CA LEU A 178 -14.80 -2.25 8.23
C LEU A 178 -14.91 -0.76 8.65
N PRO A 179 -14.54 0.23 7.82
CA PRO A 179 -14.75 1.63 8.16
C PRO A 179 -16.23 2.02 8.24
N LEU A 180 -17.11 1.34 7.49
CA LEU A 180 -18.55 1.58 7.59
C LEU A 180 -19.08 1.24 8.97
N VAL A 181 -18.61 0.15 9.59
CA VAL A 181 -18.97 -0.20 10.97
C VAL A 181 -18.53 0.90 11.95
N GLU A 182 -17.33 1.45 11.79
CA GLU A 182 -16.84 2.57 12.61
C GLU A 182 -17.65 3.86 12.42
N ILE A 183 -18.06 4.17 11.19
CA ILE A 183 -18.96 5.31 10.91
C ILE A 183 -20.28 5.14 11.67
N LEU A 184 -20.80 3.91 11.75
CA LEU A 184 -22.04 3.62 12.47
C LEU A 184 -21.88 3.67 14.00
N HIS A 185 -20.68 3.40 14.54
CA HIS A 185 -20.38 3.61 15.96
C HIS A 185 -20.37 5.10 16.34
N PHE A 186 -19.89 5.98 15.45
CA PHE A 186 -19.85 7.43 15.66
C PHE A 186 -20.66 8.20 14.61
N PRO A 187 -22.00 8.06 14.59
CA PRO A 187 -22.84 8.41 13.44
C PRO A 187 -22.82 9.90 13.09
N ILE A 188 -22.75 10.79 14.08
CA ILE A 188 -22.77 12.24 13.81
C ILE A 188 -21.51 12.67 13.03
N VAL A 189 -20.33 12.26 13.50
CA VAL A 189 -19.06 12.63 12.88
C VAL A 189 -18.83 11.80 11.60
N GLY A 190 -19.10 10.50 11.67
CA GLY A 190 -18.93 9.57 10.57
C GLY A 190 -19.80 9.92 9.37
N LEU A 191 -21.12 10.09 9.55
CA LEU A 191 -22.01 10.43 8.42
C LEU A 191 -21.75 11.83 7.86
N ALA A 192 -21.39 12.80 8.71
CA ALA A 192 -21.03 14.14 8.24
C ALA A 192 -19.76 14.09 7.36
N SER A 193 -18.72 13.39 7.81
CA SER A 193 -17.48 13.22 7.03
C SER A 193 -17.72 12.45 5.73
N LEU A 194 -18.52 11.38 5.77
CA LEU A 194 -18.91 10.60 4.59
C LEU A 194 -19.69 11.46 3.59
N ALA A 195 -20.64 12.27 4.04
CA ALA A 195 -21.38 13.18 3.18
C ALA A 195 -20.45 14.18 2.47
N ILE A 196 -19.53 14.81 3.20
CA ILE A 196 -18.54 15.73 2.62
C ILE A 196 -17.69 15.00 1.56
N ILE A 197 -17.19 13.81 1.87
CA ILE A 197 -16.36 13.01 0.95
C ILE A 197 -17.14 12.63 -0.31
N LEU A 198 -18.37 12.13 -0.19
CA LEU A 198 -19.19 11.77 -1.34
C LEU A 198 -19.53 12.99 -2.20
N THR A 199 -19.88 14.12 -1.58
CA THR A 199 -20.20 15.36 -2.31
C THR A 199 -18.98 15.94 -3.03
N THR A 200 -17.81 15.91 -2.42
CA THR A 200 -16.60 16.55 -2.96
C THR A 200 -15.81 15.66 -3.92
N LEU A 201 -15.68 14.36 -3.63
CA LEU A 201 -14.88 13.43 -4.44
C LEU A 201 -15.71 12.68 -5.49
N VAL A 202 -16.92 12.24 -5.15
CA VAL A 202 -17.78 11.48 -6.08
C VAL A 202 -18.61 12.44 -6.93
N ALA A 203 -19.35 13.35 -6.30
CA ALA A 203 -20.16 14.33 -7.02
C ALA A 203 -19.35 15.51 -7.57
N ARG A 204 -18.06 15.64 -7.21
CA ARG A 204 -17.13 16.69 -7.66
C ARG A 204 -17.64 18.12 -7.44
N VAL A 205 -18.45 18.33 -6.40
CA VAL A 205 -18.96 19.66 -6.05
C VAL A 205 -17.84 20.45 -5.38
N SER A 206 -17.58 21.66 -5.90
CA SER A 206 -16.62 22.59 -5.32
C SER A 206 -17.13 23.12 -3.98
N LEU A 207 -16.31 23.00 -2.93
CA LEU A 207 -16.60 23.63 -1.64
C LEU A 207 -16.49 25.15 -1.74
N PRO A 208 -17.33 25.91 -1.00
CA PRO A 208 -17.24 27.36 -0.98
C PRO A 208 -15.86 27.81 -0.48
N GLY A 209 -15.18 28.66 -1.26
CA GLY A 209 -13.83 29.16 -0.95
C GLY A 209 -12.68 28.53 -1.75
N ARG A 210 -12.99 27.69 -2.75
CA ARG A 210 -12.09 27.33 -3.85
C ARG A 210 -12.51 28.01 -5.14
#